data_AF-A0A972P3V6-F1
#
_entry.id   AF-A0A972P3V6-F1
#
_cell.length_a   1.000
_cell.length_b   1.000
_cell.length_c   1.000
_cell.angle_alpha   90.00
_cell.angle_beta   90.00
_cell.angle_gamma   90.00
#
_symmetry.space_group_name_H-M   'P 1'
#
loop_
_entity.id
_entity.type
_entity.pdbx_description
1 polymer ?
#
loop_
_entity_poly.entity_id
_entity_poly.type
_entity_poly.pdbx_seq_one_letter_code
_entity_poly.pdbx_strand_id
1 'polypeptide(L)'
;MLPFTLSVIQNMLEKNQGDVMQKIGFGWALVCTSAIFQPAHAEASALSGYEMLVTSASYGTGDHKNGVFRFDAVTGKYLGTFGSGAQITDPRGIRLTPQGDRVMVNNGDDRILMFNAKTGTFAGQLPLFKNLDPGGSKFGKDGRYYVGARKSKSIVAFDLVKMSSPETFEHETYVKYPRGLAVTSAGKVYLASGTDPATGQGQNTILRFWPNGRLDETFKVDDPGLSPTDTEVGPNGDLFSGSERPFNDPSANTTVREYDERTGALKQVFDAGYDVDGHRVTERPRGITFGPDGDLYSAGRNNIVRYRLSTGKFDKVVVSSPGINAQSIIFIPKMPSARQP
;
A
#
# COMPACT_ATOMS: atom_id res chain seq x y z
N MET A 1 -7.41 18.98 -54.37
CA MET A 1 -8.67 19.72 -54.17
C MET A 1 -9.17 19.43 -52.76
N LEU A 2 -9.55 20.47 -52.02
CA LEU A 2 -10.42 20.47 -50.83
C LEU A 2 -11.90 20.59 -51.33
N PRO A 3 -13.00 20.54 -50.53
CA PRO A 3 -13.22 20.12 -49.12
C PRO A 3 -14.61 19.44 -48.79
N PHE A 4 -14.96 19.29 -47.49
CA PHE A 4 -16.30 19.48 -46.81
C PHE A 4 -17.58 18.66 -47.19
N THR A 5 -18.65 18.51 -46.37
CA THR A 5 -18.88 18.13 -44.92
C THR A 5 -20.40 17.91 -44.64
N LEU A 6 -20.80 17.61 -43.37
CA LEU A 6 -22.14 17.62 -42.72
C LEU A 6 -23.08 16.39 -42.90
N SER A 7 -24.05 16.08 -42.01
CA SER A 7 -24.21 16.18 -40.53
C SER A 7 -25.61 15.63 -40.09
N VAL A 8 -25.82 15.50 -38.77
CA VAL A 8 -27.09 15.55 -37.99
C VAL A 8 -27.68 14.23 -37.44
N ILE A 9 -28.02 14.32 -36.15
CA ILE A 9 -28.63 13.37 -35.21
C ILE A 9 -30.14 13.62 -35.12
N GLN A 10 -31.01 12.59 -35.10
CA GLN A 10 -32.22 12.57 -34.24
C GLN A 10 -33.03 11.25 -34.24
N ASN A 11 -33.78 11.08 -33.14
CA ASN A 11 -34.98 10.23 -32.95
C ASN A 11 -34.82 8.68 -32.91
N MET A 12 -34.70 8.14 -31.68
CA MET A 12 -35.40 6.92 -31.23
C MET A 12 -35.63 6.98 -29.70
N LEU A 13 -36.46 7.94 -29.27
CA LEU A 13 -37.19 7.90 -27.99
C LEU A 13 -38.67 8.20 -28.31
N GLU A 14 -39.57 7.61 -27.52
CA GLU A 14 -41.03 7.65 -27.63
C GLU A 14 -41.69 6.75 -28.72
N LYS A 15 -42.47 5.77 -28.20
CA LYS A 15 -43.39 4.76 -28.79
C LYS A 15 -42.92 3.33 -28.48
N ASN A 16 -43.65 2.49 -27.73
CA ASN A 16 -45.00 2.60 -27.16
C ASN A 16 -45.04 2.04 -25.72
N GLN A 17 -45.92 2.58 -24.88
CA GLN A 17 -46.60 1.77 -23.86
C GLN A 17 -47.85 1.15 -24.48
N GLY A 18 -48.22 -0.08 -24.09
CA GLY A 18 -49.47 -0.72 -24.52
C GLY A 18 -49.42 -2.24 -24.44
N ASP A 19 -50.23 -2.80 -23.55
CA ASP A 19 -50.46 -4.23 -23.24
C ASP A 19 -50.29 -5.26 -24.36
N VAL A 20 -49.63 -6.39 -24.02
CA VAL A 20 -50.28 -7.72 -24.07
C VAL A 20 -49.82 -8.58 -22.87
N MET A 21 -50.67 -8.71 -21.86
CA MET A 21 -50.57 -9.79 -20.87
C MET A 21 -51.13 -11.09 -21.45
N GLN A 22 -50.31 -12.12 -21.66
CA GLN A 22 -50.82 -13.49 -21.87
C GLN A 22 -49.99 -14.54 -21.13
N LYS A 23 -50.72 -15.42 -20.43
CA LYS A 23 -50.22 -16.44 -19.50
C LYS A 23 -49.34 -17.50 -20.21
N ILE A 24 -48.07 -17.64 -19.80
CA ILE A 24 -47.43 -18.96 -19.59
C ILE A 24 -46.48 -18.81 -18.40
N GLY A 25 -46.60 -19.67 -17.39
CA GLY A 25 -45.79 -19.58 -16.17
C GLY A 25 -44.47 -20.33 -16.28
N PHE A 26 -43.35 -19.65 -16.01
CA PHE A 26 -42.12 -20.24 -15.49
C PHE A 26 -41.43 -19.23 -14.58
N GLY A 27 -41.09 -19.63 -13.36
CA GLY A 27 -40.50 -18.75 -12.36
C GLY A 27 -39.05 -18.42 -12.69
N TRP A 28 -38.80 -17.17 -13.11
CA TRP A 28 -37.46 -16.59 -13.10
C TRP A 28 -37.37 -15.62 -11.93
N ALA A 29 -36.63 -16.02 -10.89
CA ALA A 29 -36.21 -15.08 -9.86
C ALA A 29 -35.23 -14.10 -10.51
N LEU A 30 -35.70 -12.89 -10.82
CA LEU A 30 -34.85 -11.81 -11.26
C LEU A 30 -33.99 -11.37 -10.08
N VAL A 31 -32.82 -12.00 -9.92
CA VAL A 31 -31.79 -11.54 -8.98
C VAL A 31 -31.21 -10.27 -9.57
N CYS A 32 -31.91 -9.15 -9.33
CA CYS A 32 -31.34 -7.83 -9.46
C CYS A 32 -30.28 -7.66 -8.37
N THR A 33 -29.09 -8.21 -8.59
CA THR A 33 -27.87 -7.66 -8.01
C THR A 33 -27.72 -6.26 -8.56
N SER A 34 -28.30 -5.29 -7.85
CA SER A 34 -27.96 -3.89 -8.02
C SER A 34 -26.48 -3.75 -7.70
N ALA A 35 -25.64 -3.78 -8.74
CA ALA A 35 -24.29 -3.28 -8.64
C ALA A 35 -24.42 -1.84 -8.15
N ILE A 36 -24.09 -1.60 -6.88
CA ILE A 36 -24.09 -0.27 -6.29
C ILE A 36 -22.93 0.45 -6.96
N PHE A 37 -23.23 1.12 -8.07
CA PHE A 37 -22.39 2.17 -8.62
C PHE A 37 -22.27 3.22 -7.52
N GLN A 38 -21.16 3.20 -6.78
CA GLN A 38 -20.71 4.39 -6.09
C GLN A 38 -20.49 5.44 -7.18
N PRO A 39 -21.26 6.55 -7.20
CA PRO A 39 -21.00 7.59 -8.16
C PRO A 39 -19.61 8.17 -7.86
N ALA A 40 -18.84 8.53 -8.90
CA ALA A 40 -17.50 9.11 -8.72
C ALA A 40 -17.45 10.33 -7.78
N HIS A 41 -18.60 10.98 -7.55
CA HIS A 41 -18.78 12.06 -6.59
C HIS A 41 -18.65 11.59 -5.12
N ALA A 42 -19.11 10.38 -4.78
CA ALA A 42 -18.97 9.81 -3.43
C ALA A 42 -17.51 9.46 -3.12
N GLU A 43 -16.77 8.95 -4.11
CA GLU A 43 -15.33 8.66 -3.99
C GLU A 43 -14.50 9.93 -3.83
N ALA A 44 -14.73 10.92 -4.70
CA ALA A 44 -14.09 12.22 -4.60
C ALA A 44 -14.38 12.87 -3.24
N SER A 45 -15.59 12.70 -2.71
CA SER A 45 -15.96 13.14 -1.36
C SER A 45 -15.13 12.45 -0.27
N ALA A 46 -14.99 11.12 -0.31
CA ALA A 46 -14.22 10.37 0.70
C ALA A 46 -12.73 10.77 0.75
N LEU A 47 -12.13 11.02 -0.42
CA LEU A 47 -10.72 11.42 -0.53
C LEU A 47 -10.50 12.94 -0.42
N SER A 48 -11.55 13.76 -0.50
CA SER A 48 -11.45 15.23 -0.58
C SER A 48 -10.66 15.88 0.56
N GLY A 49 -10.78 15.33 1.77
CA GLY A 49 -10.11 15.80 2.99
C GLY A 49 -8.68 15.29 3.17
N TYR A 50 -8.15 14.49 2.25
CA TYR A 50 -6.87 13.78 2.42
C TYR A 50 -5.80 14.14 1.39
N GLU A 51 -4.55 13.98 1.80
CA GLU A 51 -3.37 13.91 0.92
C GLU A 51 -2.61 12.61 1.19
N MET A 52 -1.92 12.10 0.17
CA MET A 52 -1.01 10.98 0.30
C MET A 52 0.38 11.47 0.68
N LEU A 53 0.99 10.87 1.70
CA LEU A 53 2.44 10.91 1.88
C LEU A 53 3.05 9.64 1.31
N VAL A 54 4.08 9.81 0.48
CA VAL A 54 4.71 8.74 -0.28
C VAL A 54 6.21 8.79 -0.04
N THR A 55 6.77 7.75 0.56
CA THR A 55 8.23 7.58 0.61
C THR A 55 8.75 7.17 -0.76
N SER A 56 9.90 7.69 -1.16
CA SER A 56 10.58 7.30 -2.40
C SER A 56 12.08 7.16 -2.12
N ALA A 57 12.66 6.08 -2.64
CA ALA A 57 14.06 5.73 -2.43
C ALA A 57 14.73 5.23 -3.71
N SER A 58 15.91 5.74 -4.02
CA SER A 58 16.71 5.37 -5.17
C SER A 58 17.69 4.25 -4.82
N TYR A 59 17.64 3.14 -5.55
CA TYR A 59 18.59 2.01 -5.41
C TYR A 59 19.96 2.34 -6.03
N GLY A 60 20.58 3.44 -5.61
CA GLY A 60 21.92 3.85 -6.04
C GLY A 60 22.05 4.36 -7.48
N THR A 61 21.00 4.33 -8.31
CA THR A 61 21.09 4.73 -9.73
C THR A 61 21.06 6.24 -9.98
N GLY A 62 20.83 7.06 -8.95
CA GLY A 62 20.80 8.53 -9.06
C GLY A 62 19.53 9.12 -9.68
N ASP A 63 18.86 8.41 -10.59
CA ASP A 63 17.74 8.93 -11.39
C ASP A 63 16.43 9.20 -10.62
N HIS A 64 16.31 8.70 -9.39
CA HIS A 64 15.08 8.77 -8.59
C HIS A 64 15.28 9.65 -7.35
N LYS A 65 14.27 10.43 -7.02
CA LYS A 65 14.30 11.38 -5.90
C LYS A 65 14.11 10.65 -4.57
N ASN A 66 15.06 10.82 -3.65
CA ASN A 66 14.95 10.38 -2.25
C ASN A 66 14.11 11.37 -1.44
N GLY A 67 13.18 10.88 -0.62
CA GLY A 67 12.44 11.72 0.33
C GLY A 67 11.01 11.26 0.59
N VAL A 68 10.22 12.13 1.21
CA VAL A 68 8.77 11.98 1.35
C VAL A 68 8.08 13.04 0.50
N PHE A 69 7.17 12.61 -0.36
CA PHE A 69 6.44 13.46 -1.31
C PHE A 69 4.94 13.47 -1.01
N ARG A 70 4.32 14.62 -1.21
CA ARG A 70 2.90 14.88 -0.97
C ARG A 70 2.14 14.86 -2.28
N PHE A 71 1.01 14.19 -2.33
CA PHE A 71 0.09 14.18 -3.47
C PHE A 71 -1.35 14.39 -3.01
N ASP A 72 -2.15 15.15 -3.76
CA ASP A 72 -3.58 15.28 -3.48
C ASP A 72 -4.28 13.93 -3.68
N ALA A 73 -5.04 13.46 -2.69
CA ALA A 73 -5.56 12.09 -2.71
C ALA A 73 -6.63 11.84 -3.79
N VAL A 74 -7.31 12.90 -4.26
CA VAL A 74 -8.37 12.81 -5.29
C VAL A 74 -7.76 12.80 -6.69
N THR A 75 -6.83 13.71 -6.95
CA THR A 75 -6.29 14.02 -8.30
C THR A 75 -4.92 13.43 -8.57
N GLY A 76 -4.23 12.94 -7.55
CA GLY A 76 -2.84 12.48 -7.64
C GLY A 76 -1.81 13.59 -7.93
N LYS A 77 -2.24 14.86 -7.92
CA LYS A 77 -1.36 16.00 -8.21
C LYS A 77 -0.32 16.17 -7.12
N TYR A 78 0.94 16.35 -7.51
CA TYR A 78 2.04 16.67 -6.59
C TYR A 78 1.80 18.00 -5.85
N LEU A 79 1.97 17.98 -4.52
CA LEU A 79 1.76 19.12 -3.61
C LEU A 79 3.05 19.65 -2.96
N GLY A 80 4.17 18.94 -3.09
CA GLY A 80 5.45 19.32 -2.49
C GLY A 80 6.13 18.19 -1.71
N THR A 81 7.22 18.51 -1.03
CA THR A 81 7.91 17.60 -0.11
C THR A 81 7.29 17.62 1.28
N PHE A 82 7.55 16.56 2.05
CA PHE A 82 7.25 16.45 3.48
C PHE A 82 8.56 16.15 4.23
N GLY A 83 8.66 16.62 5.49
CA GLY A 83 9.81 16.33 6.34
C GLY A 83 10.90 17.40 6.33
N SER A 84 10.57 18.62 6.77
CA SER A 84 11.54 19.70 6.93
C SER A 84 12.35 19.56 8.23
N GLY A 85 13.60 20.01 8.21
CA GLY A 85 14.47 19.98 9.40
C GLY A 85 15.11 18.63 9.72
N ALA A 86 14.99 17.62 8.85
CA ALA A 86 15.66 16.33 8.98
C ALA A 86 16.41 15.95 7.69
N GLN A 87 17.48 15.18 7.84
CA GLN A 87 18.08 14.44 6.72
C GLN A 87 17.30 13.14 6.52
N ILE A 88 16.51 13.07 5.44
CA ILE A 88 15.81 11.86 5.00
C ILE A 88 16.63 11.21 3.87
N THR A 89 16.95 9.93 4.03
CA THR A 89 17.86 9.16 3.17
C THR A 89 17.32 7.74 3.03
N ASP A 90 17.14 7.24 1.79
CA ASP A 90 16.55 5.92 1.50
C ASP A 90 15.34 5.57 2.40
N PRO A 91 14.27 6.39 2.39
CA PRO A 91 13.11 6.19 3.28
C PRO A 91 12.21 5.07 2.76
N ARG A 92 11.73 4.21 3.68
CA ARG A 92 11.03 2.95 3.33
C ARG A 92 9.61 2.92 3.89
N GLY A 93 9.37 2.23 5.01
CA GLY A 93 8.08 2.28 5.70
C GLY A 93 7.73 3.70 6.18
N ILE A 94 6.46 4.10 6.03
CA ILE A 94 5.89 5.33 6.58
C ILE A 94 4.56 5.03 7.26
N ARG A 95 4.32 5.60 8.46
CA ARG A 95 3.08 5.39 9.23
C ARG A 95 2.67 6.64 9.98
N LEU A 96 1.36 6.90 10.05
CA LEU A 96 0.77 7.86 10.98
C LEU A 96 0.64 7.19 12.36
N THR A 97 0.86 7.91 13.46
CA THR A 97 0.54 7.42 14.81
C THR A 97 -0.97 7.17 14.95
N PRO A 98 -1.43 6.24 15.82
CA PRO A 98 -2.85 6.04 16.09
C PRO A 98 -3.58 7.32 16.56
N GLN A 99 -2.86 8.26 17.16
CA GLN A 99 -3.35 9.57 17.61
C GLN A 99 -3.43 10.62 16.48
N GLY A 100 -2.93 10.32 15.28
CA GLY A 100 -2.97 11.20 14.12
C GLY A 100 -2.02 12.41 14.18
N ASP A 101 -1.05 12.41 15.11
CA ASP A 101 -0.27 13.59 15.48
C ASP A 101 1.20 13.53 15.04
N ARG A 102 1.74 12.35 14.74
CA ARG A 102 3.09 12.16 14.20
C ARG A 102 3.11 11.24 12.99
N VAL A 103 3.99 11.55 12.05
CA VAL A 103 4.37 10.66 10.95
C VAL A 103 5.74 10.06 11.27
N MET A 104 5.80 8.73 11.28
CA MET A 104 7.00 7.92 11.46
C MET A 104 7.58 7.58 10.08
N VAL A 105 8.87 7.80 9.87
CA VAL A 105 9.59 7.45 8.64
C VAL A 105 10.75 6.53 8.98
N ASN A 106 10.73 5.33 8.40
CA ASN A 106 11.82 4.36 8.49
C ASN A 106 12.93 4.80 7.52
N ASN A 107 14.06 5.28 8.07
CA ASN A 107 15.13 5.91 7.31
C ASN A 107 16.32 4.95 7.10
N GLY A 108 17.03 5.09 5.99
CA GLY A 108 18.05 4.13 5.54
C GLY A 108 19.31 4.03 6.40
N ASP A 109 19.55 5.03 7.26
CA ASP A 109 20.68 5.10 8.19
C ASP A 109 20.37 4.52 9.59
N ASP A 110 19.56 3.46 9.63
CA ASP A 110 19.10 2.75 10.83
C ASP A 110 18.22 3.57 11.80
N ARG A 111 17.79 4.79 11.43
CA ARG A 111 16.93 5.67 12.24
C ARG A 111 15.44 5.53 11.92
N ILE A 112 14.60 5.72 12.94
CA ILE A 112 13.16 6.01 12.75
C ILE A 112 12.90 7.48 13.08
N LEU A 113 12.63 8.28 12.06
CA LEU A 113 12.40 9.72 12.18
C LEU A 113 10.92 10.00 12.50
N MET A 114 10.68 11.00 13.34
CA MET A 114 9.34 11.47 13.70
C MET A 114 9.12 12.89 13.18
N PHE A 115 7.96 13.14 12.60
CA PHE A 115 7.54 14.46 12.10
C PHE A 115 6.17 14.81 12.66
N ASN A 116 5.90 16.10 12.87
CA ASN A 116 4.53 16.55 13.16
C ASN A 116 3.64 16.33 11.93
N ALA A 117 2.53 15.60 12.10
CA ALA A 117 1.67 15.20 10.98
C ALA A 117 0.95 16.37 10.27
N LYS A 118 0.80 17.53 10.93
CA LYS A 118 0.08 18.71 10.40
C LYS A 118 0.98 19.75 9.74
N THR A 119 2.27 19.72 10.03
CA THR A 119 3.25 20.72 9.55
C THR A 119 4.41 20.12 8.77
N GLY A 120 4.63 18.80 8.85
CA GLY A 120 5.78 18.13 8.27
C GLY A 120 7.13 18.50 8.88
N THR A 121 7.16 19.19 10.02
CA THR A 121 8.41 19.58 10.70
C THR A 121 8.95 18.41 11.52
N PHE A 122 10.26 18.21 11.48
CA PHE A 122 10.96 17.20 12.30
C PHE A 122 10.69 17.40 13.80
N ALA A 123 10.40 16.30 14.48
CA ALA A 123 9.99 16.26 15.88
C ALA A 123 10.89 15.33 16.74
N GLY A 124 12.01 14.86 16.19
CA GLY A 124 12.94 13.93 16.83
C GLY A 124 12.92 12.53 16.19
N GLN A 125 13.51 11.56 16.87
CA GLN A 125 13.65 10.18 16.40
C GLN A 125 13.44 9.20 17.54
N LEU A 126 13.10 7.95 17.22
CA LEU A 126 13.10 6.87 18.21
C LEU A 126 14.54 6.54 18.66
N PRO A 127 14.72 5.85 19.81
CA PRO A 127 16.02 5.35 20.25
C PRO A 127 16.74 4.57 19.15
N LEU A 128 18.06 4.70 19.07
CA LEU A 128 18.85 4.01 18.04
C LEU A 128 18.87 2.50 18.30
N PHE A 129 18.67 1.73 17.24
CA PHE A 129 18.89 0.29 17.22
C PHE A 129 19.97 -0.03 16.18
N LYS A 130 21.11 -0.56 16.62
CA LYS A 130 22.25 -0.86 15.73
C LYS A 130 21.83 -1.92 14.72
N ASN A 131 22.19 -1.74 13.45
CA ASN A 131 21.85 -2.66 12.36
C ASN A 131 20.33 -2.81 12.16
N LEU A 132 19.53 -1.78 12.39
CA LEU A 132 18.08 -1.87 12.16
C LEU A 132 17.75 -2.07 10.67
N ASP A 133 18.36 -1.28 9.79
CA ASP A 133 18.04 -1.17 8.36
C ASP A 133 16.54 -1.27 8.08
N PRO A 134 15.74 -0.33 8.62
CA PRO A 134 14.32 -0.55 8.82
C PRO A 134 13.59 -0.76 7.49
N GLY A 135 12.86 -1.87 7.38
CA GLY A 135 11.97 -2.17 6.27
C GLY A 135 10.61 -1.49 6.45
N GLY A 136 9.53 -2.26 6.31
CA GLY A 136 8.17 -1.88 6.68
C GLY A 136 7.94 -1.93 8.20
N SER A 137 6.81 -1.38 8.61
CA SER A 137 6.43 -1.20 10.02
C SER A 137 4.92 -1.19 10.22
N LYS A 138 4.48 -1.35 11.48
CA LYS A 138 3.09 -1.15 11.94
C LYS A 138 3.03 -0.76 13.41
N PHE A 139 1.96 -0.09 13.80
CA PHE A 139 1.57 0.01 15.20
C PHE A 139 0.78 -1.23 15.61
N GLY A 140 1.11 -1.80 16.77
CA GLY A 140 0.27 -2.79 17.43
C GLY A 140 -0.77 -2.14 18.35
N LYS A 141 -1.75 -2.94 18.80
CA LYS A 141 -2.76 -2.49 19.77
C LYS A 141 -2.22 -2.17 21.17
N ASP A 142 -1.03 -2.66 21.47
CA ASP A 142 -0.24 -2.31 22.65
C ASP A 142 0.44 -0.93 22.54
N GLY A 143 0.23 -0.20 21.43
CA GLY A 143 0.82 1.11 21.17
C GLY A 143 2.27 1.07 20.71
N ARG A 144 2.89 -0.12 20.60
CA ARG A 144 4.27 -0.25 20.14
C ARG A 144 4.38 -0.15 18.63
N TYR A 145 5.49 0.43 18.17
CA TYR A 145 5.84 0.51 16.75
C TYR A 145 6.75 -0.66 16.38
N TYR A 146 6.20 -1.63 15.67
CA TYR A 146 6.89 -2.81 15.16
C TYR A 146 7.56 -2.48 13.85
N VAL A 147 8.83 -2.85 13.72
CA VAL A 147 9.68 -2.59 12.54
C VAL A 147 10.35 -3.88 12.11
N GLY A 148 10.31 -4.17 10.81
CA GLY A 148 11.11 -5.25 10.21
C GLY A 148 12.58 -4.82 10.16
N ALA A 149 13.43 -5.45 10.96
CA ALA A 149 14.84 -5.11 11.05
C ALA A 149 15.67 -6.00 10.10
N ARG A 150 16.11 -5.44 8.96
CA ARG A 150 16.56 -6.28 7.83
C ARG A 150 17.96 -6.85 7.98
N LYS A 151 18.92 -6.11 8.53
CA LYS A 151 20.27 -6.65 8.80
C LYS A 151 20.25 -7.69 9.93
N SER A 152 19.47 -7.47 11.00
CA SER A 152 19.32 -8.40 12.14
C SER A 152 18.24 -9.46 11.97
N LYS A 153 17.58 -9.52 10.80
CA LYS A 153 16.56 -10.52 10.44
C LYS A 153 15.54 -10.78 11.54
N SER A 154 14.99 -9.70 12.10
CA SER A 154 14.12 -9.75 13.27
C SER A 154 12.96 -8.77 13.17
N ILE A 155 12.05 -8.81 14.15
CA ILE A 155 11.06 -7.75 14.38
C ILE A 155 11.49 -6.99 15.64
N VAL A 156 11.56 -5.67 15.55
CA VAL A 156 11.94 -4.79 16.68
C VAL A 156 10.71 -3.95 17.05
N ALA A 157 10.35 -3.96 18.33
CA ALA A 157 9.17 -3.28 18.88
C ALA A 157 9.58 -2.10 19.77
N PHE A 158 9.33 -0.89 19.28
CA PHE A 158 9.62 0.36 20.00
C PHE A 158 8.44 0.79 20.86
N ASP A 159 8.71 1.12 22.12
CA ASP A 159 7.73 1.72 23.04
C ASP A 159 7.84 3.25 22.98
N LEU A 160 6.80 3.89 22.41
CA LEU A 160 6.75 5.35 22.21
C LEU A 160 6.49 6.14 23.50
N VAL A 161 6.11 5.48 24.61
CA VAL A 161 5.88 6.12 25.91
C VAL A 161 7.17 6.06 26.74
N LYS A 162 7.80 4.88 26.80
CA LYS A 162 9.05 4.69 27.57
C LYS A 162 10.26 5.32 26.88
N MET A 163 10.29 5.32 25.54
CA MET A 163 11.43 5.78 24.73
C MET A 163 12.77 5.17 25.17
N SER A 164 12.73 3.91 25.66
CA SER A 164 13.88 3.10 26.07
C SER A 164 14.40 2.24 24.91
N SER A 165 15.44 1.44 25.15
CA SER A 165 15.84 0.36 24.24
C SER A 165 14.61 -0.47 23.83
N PRO A 166 14.42 -0.74 22.53
CA PRO A 166 13.28 -1.52 22.04
C PRO A 166 13.44 -3.00 22.36
N GLU A 167 12.32 -3.73 22.35
CA GLU A 167 12.32 -5.20 22.44
C GLU A 167 12.59 -5.82 21.07
N THR A 168 13.37 -6.90 21.03
CA THR A 168 13.62 -7.68 19.80
C THR A 168 12.90 -9.02 19.89
N PHE A 169 12.12 -9.35 18.87
CA PHE A 169 11.63 -10.70 18.66
C PHE A 169 12.65 -11.41 17.75
N GLU A 170 13.56 -12.18 18.37
CA GLU A 170 14.73 -12.76 17.70
C GLU A 170 14.35 -13.97 16.84
N HIS A 171 14.58 -13.86 15.53
CA HIS A 171 14.07 -14.82 14.54
C HIS A 171 15.03 -15.15 13.40
N GLU A 172 16.35 -14.97 13.52
CA GLU A 172 17.29 -15.24 12.41
C GLU A 172 17.16 -16.66 11.81
N THR A 173 16.77 -17.63 12.66
CA THR A 173 16.41 -19.00 12.26
C THR A 173 15.30 -19.04 11.19
N TYR A 174 14.26 -18.23 11.35
CA TYR A 174 13.00 -18.29 10.61
C TYR A 174 12.80 -17.16 9.61
N VAL A 175 13.33 -15.97 9.91
CA VAL A 175 13.24 -14.74 9.12
C VAL A 175 14.53 -14.57 8.30
N LYS A 176 14.39 -14.34 7.00
CA LYS A 176 15.50 -14.15 6.06
C LYS A 176 15.58 -12.72 5.54
N TYR A 177 14.46 -12.06 5.25
CA TYR A 177 14.46 -10.66 4.83
C TYR A 177 13.12 -9.92 5.12
N PRO A 178 12.98 -9.28 6.31
CA PRO A 178 11.72 -8.68 6.75
C PRO A 178 11.37 -7.40 5.98
N ARG A 179 10.41 -7.47 5.05
CA ARG A 179 10.04 -6.36 4.16
C ARG A 179 8.83 -5.59 4.60
N GLY A 180 7.74 -6.29 4.90
CA GLY A 180 6.46 -5.70 5.28
C GLY A 180 5.94 -6.28 6.58
N LEU A 181 5.12 -5.50 7.29
CA LEU A 181 4.48 -5.93 8.52
C LEU A 181 2.98 -5.61 8.45
N ALA A 182 2.15 -6.49 8.99
CA ALA A 182 0.75 -6.25 9.31
C ALA A 182 0.46 -6.68 10.75
N VAL A 183 -0.50 -6.06 11.43
CA VAL A 183 -0.89 -6.45 12.80
C VAL A 183 -2.40 -6.53 12.89
N THR A 184 -2.92 -7.66 13.35
CA THR A 184 -4.37 -7.89 13.47
C THR A 184 -4.95 -7.21 14.71
N SER A 185 -6.28 -7.12 14.74
CA SER A 185 -7.03 -6.69 15.93
C SER A 185 -6.87 -7.61 17.16
N ALA A 186 -6.32 -8.82 16.99
CA ALA A 186 -5.93 -9.73 18.07
C ALA A 186 -4.45 -9.60 18.49
N GLY A 187 -3.68 -8.70 17.87
CA GLY A 187 -2.26 -8.52 18.15
C GLY A 187 -1.33 -9.54 17.50
N LYS A 188 -1.84 -10.45 16.64
CA LYS A 188 -0.96 -11.30 15.81
C LYS A 188 -0.19 -10.39 14.84
N VAL A 189 1.12 -10.60 14.72
CA VAL A 189 1.99 -9.87 13.80
C VAL A 189 2.26 -10.75 12.58
N TYR A 190 2.04 -10.23 11.39
CA TYR A 190 2.35 -10.87 10.12
C TYR A 190 3.54 -10.19 9.47
N LEU A 191 4.47 -10.99 8.94
CA LEU A 191 5.71 -10.51 8.35
C LEU A 191 5.88 -11.05 6.93
N ALA A 192 5.85 -10.15 5.95
CA ALA A 192 6.32 -10.42 4.60
C ALA A 192 7.85 -10.59 4.63
N SER A 193 8.32 -11.83 4.55
CA SER A 193 9.74 -12.17 4.52
C SER A 193 10.13 -12.60 3.10
N GLY A 194 10.67 -11.66 2.34
CA GLY A 194 10.92 -11.83 0.90
C GLY A 194 12.37 -12.11 0.57
N THR A 195 12.80 -11.56 -0.57
CA THR A 195 14.20 -11.61 -1.07
C THR A 195 14.96 -10.34 -0.72
N ASP A 196 16.23 -10.47 -0.36
CA ASP A 196 17.19 -9.38 -0.21
C ASP A 196 17.64 -8.84 -1.59
N PRO A 197 17.46 -7.54 -1.90
CA PRO A 197 17.92 -6.94 -3.15
C PRO A 197 19.44 -7.05 -3.40
N ALA A 198 20.26 -7.13 -2.35
CA ALA A 198 21.71 -7.15 -2.49
C ALA A 198 22.27 -8.55 -2.80
N THR A 199 21.63 -9.61 -2.29
CA THR A 199 22.14 -10.99 -2.36
C THR A 199 21.26 -11.96 -3.16
N GLY A 200 20.02 -11.57 -3.48
CA GLY A 200 19.03 -12.45 -4.12
C GLY A 200 18.48 -13.55 -3.20
N GLN A 201 18.97 -13.65 -1.95
CA GLN A 201 18.56 -14.68 -1.00
C GLN A 201 17.28 -14.29 -0.24
N GLY A 202 16.46 -15.26 0.13
CA GLY A 202 15.18 -14.99 0.76
C GLY A 202 14.37 -16.24 1.06
N GLN A 203 13.13 -16.05 1.53
CA GLN A 203 12.19 -17.16 1.79
C GLN A 203 10.82 -17.01 1.13
N ASN A 204 10.53 -15.85 0.51
CA ASN A 204 9.32 -15.58 -0.29
C ASN A 204 8.00 -16.06 0.35
N THR A 205 7.81 -15.79 1.66
CA THR A 205 6.61 -16.21 2.40
C THR A 205 6.16 -15.13 3.38
N ILE A 206 4.94 -15.26 3.89
CA ILE A 206 4.42 -14.46 5.01
C ILE A 206 4.38 -15.37 6.24
N LEU A 207 5.09 -14.96 7.30
CA LEU A 207 5.11 -15.62 8.60
C LEU A 207 4.10 -14.96 9.55
N ARG A 208 3.64 -15.71 10.56
CA ARG A 208 2.74 -15.23 11.62
C ARG A 208 3.40 -15.38 12.98
N PHE A 209 3.26 -14.37 13.83
CA PHE A 209 3.79 -14.33 15.19
C PHE A 209 2.68 -13.98 16.17
N TRP A 210 2.72 -14.62 17.35
CA TRP A 210 1.84 -14.33 18.47
C TRP A 210 2.19 -12.98 19.12
N PRO A 211 1.28 -12.35 19.90
CA PRO A 211 1.54 -11.06 20.55
C PRO A 211 2.77 -11.05 21.50
N ASN A 212 3.21 -12.22 21.96
CA ASN A 212 4.42 -12.41 22.78
C ASN A 212 5.72 -12.56 21.94
N GLY A 213 5.64 -12.33 20.63
CA GLY A 213 6.77 -12.44 19.71
C GLY A 213 7.17 -13.87 19.33
N ARG A 214 6.46 -14.92 19.75
CA ARG A 214 6.77 -16.29 19.29
C ARG A 214 6.22 -16.54 17.88
N LEU A 215 7.00 -17.22 17.03
CA LEU A 215 6.53 -17.71 15.74
C LEU A 215 5.35 -18.67 15.96
N ASP A 216 4.34 -18.54 15.10
CA ASP A 216 3.28 -19.53 14.95
C ASP A 216 3.66 -20.51 13.83
N GLU A 217 4.31 -21.62 14.20
CA GLU A 217 4.75 -22.66 13.27
C GLU A 217 3.59 -23.36 12.54
N THR A 218 2.33 -23.14 12.96
CA THR A 218 1.14 -23.67 12.27
C THR A 218 0.72 -22.86 11.04
N PHE A 219 1.37 -21.71 10.77
CA PHE A 219 1.02 -20.81 9.66
C PHE A 219 2.23 -20.35 8.85
N LYS A 220 2.07 -20.45 7.53
CA LYS A 220 2.84 -19.70 6.52
C LYS A 220 1.97 -19.51 5.27
N VAL A 221 2.22 -18.45 4.51
CA VAL A 221 1.72 -18.35 3.14
C VAL A 221 2.68 -19.06 2.20
N ASP A 222 2.26 -20.18 1.62
CA ASP A 222 3.07 -21.03 0.74
C ASP A 222 2.58 -20.91 -0.72
N ASP A 223 2.85 -19.75 -1.34
CA ASP A 223 2.43 -19.41 -2.70
C ASP A 223 3.67 -19.28 -3.61
N PRO A 224 3.88 -20.17 -4.60
CA PRO A 224 5.05 -20.13 -5.48
C PRO A 224 5.09 -18.89 -6.40
N GLY A 225 3.96 -18.19 -6.55
CA GLY A 225 3.84 -16.92 -7.25
C GLY A 225 4.08 -15.69 -6.37
N LEU A 226 4.31 -15.86 -5.06
CA LEU A 226 4.61 -14.76 -4.14
C LEU A 226 6.11 -14.46 -4.12
N SER A 227 6.45 -13.17 -4.22
CA SER A 227 7.73 -12.61 -3.82
C SER A 227 7.43 -11.30 -3.09
N PRO A 228 7.20 -11.36 -1.75
CA PRO A 228 6.42 -10.37 -1.04
C PRO A 228 7.22 -9.08 -0.81
N THR A 229 6.60 -7.93 -1.06
CA THR A 229 7.25 -6.61 -0.96
C THR A 229 6.71 -5.72 0.17
N ASP A 230 5.45 -5.89 0.58
CA ASP A 230 4.86 -5.41 1.84
C ASP A 230 3.67 -6.32 2.22
N THR A 231 3.10 -6.19 3.42
CA THR A 231 1.84 -6.86 3.78
C THR A 231 0.93 -5.99 4.66
N GLU A 232 -0.38 -6.19 4.54
CA GLU A 232 -1.43 -5.45 5.25
C GLU A 232 -2.60 -6.36 5.63
N VAL A 233 -3.33 -6.03 6.71
CA VAL A 233 -4.62 -6.69 7.02
C VAL A 233 -5.73 -5.84 6.41
N GLY A 234 -6.54 -6.45 5.54
CA GLY A 234 -7.67 -5.80 4.89
C GLY A 234 -8.86 -5.56 5.82
N PRO A 235 -9.81 -4.69 5.42
CA PRO A 235 -11.03 -4.43 6.20
C PRO A 235 -11.97 -5.65 6.29
N ASN A 236 -11.80 -6.64 5.40
CA ASN A 236 -12.44 -7.96 5.47
C ASN A 236 -11.75 -8.93 6.46
N GLY A 237 -10.58 -8.56 7.01
CA GLY A 237 -9.78 -9.37 7.91
C GLY A 237 -8.72 -10.24 7.21
N ASP A 238 -8.72 -10.31 5.88
CA ASP A 238 -7.76 -11.09 5.10
C ASP A 238 -6.39 -10.42 5.00
N LEU A 239 -5.37 -11.18 4.59
CA LEU A 239 -4.01 -10.69 4.42
C LEU A 239 -3.76 -10.29 2.98
N PHE A 240 -3.29 -9.06 2.77
CA PHE A 240 -2.87 -8.56 1.47
C PHE A 240 -1.35 -8.48 1.42
N SER A 241 -0.75 -8.71 0.26
CA SER A 241 0.69 -8.57 0.05
C SER A 241 1.00 -8.08 -1.35
N GLY A 242 1.80 -7.01 -1.46
CA GLY A 242 2.46 -6.66 -2.71
C GLY A 242 3.42 -7.79 -3.11
N SER A 243 3.52 -8.08 -4.40
CA SER A 243 4.36 -9.17 -4.94
C SER A 243 5.03 -8.74 -6.24
N GLU A 244 6.34 -8.98 -6.33
CA GLU A 244 7.19 -8.76 -7.51
C GLU A 244 7.89 -10.09 -7.82
N ARG A 245 7.33 -10.91 -8.73
CA ARG A 245 7.76 -12.30 -8.94
C ARG A 245 8.21 -12.56 -10.39
N PRO A 246 9.49 -12.92 -10.65
CA PRO A 246 10.62 -12.98 -9.72
C PRO A 246 11.03 -11.59 -9.20
N PHE A 247 11.64 -11.52 -8.02
CA PHE A 247 12.04 -10.23 -7.45
C PHE A 247 13.19 -9.59 -8.23
N ASN A 248 13.07 -8.31 -8.57
CA ASN A 248 14.03 -7.48 -9.31
C ASN A 248 14.24 -7.87 -10.79
N ASP A 249 13.39 -8.75 -11.34
CA ASP A 249 13.43 -9.16 -12.75
C ASP A 249 12.69 -8.15 -13.66
N PRO A 250 13.22 -7.77 -14.83
CA PRO A 250 12.51 -6.90 -15.78
C PRO A 250 11.18 -7.48 -16.30
N SER A 251 11.02 -8.80 -16.30
CA SER A 251 9.81 -9.52 -16.71
C SER A 251 8.86 -9.85 -15.54
N ALA A 252 9.16 -9.35 -14.33
CA ALA A 252 8.43 -9.70 -13.11
C ALA A 252 6.92 -9.46 -13.23
N ASN A 253 6.16 -10.44 -12.74
CA ASN A 253 4.73 -10.26 -12.49
C ASN A 253 4.53 -9.41 -11.24
N THR A 254 3.84 -8.29 -11.40
CA THR A 254 3.62 -7.26 -10.38
C THR A 254 2.16 -7.26 -9.95
N THR A 255 1.90 -7.71 -8.73
CA THR A 255 0.54 -7.96 -8.22
C THR A 255 0.39 -7.50 -6.77
N VAL A 256 -0.85 -7.30 -6.33
CA VAL A 256 -1.20 -7.50 -4.92
C VAL A 256 -1.96 -8.82 -4.80
N ARG A 257 -1.76 -9.56 -3.71
CA ARG A 257 -2.35 -10.88 -3.50
C ARG A 257 -3.07 -10.93 -2.16
N GLU A 258 -4.28 -11.46 -2.15
CA GLU A 258 -5.12 -11.63 -0.98
C GLU A 258 -5.09 -13.11 -0.52
N TYR A 259 -4.91 -13.33 0.78
CA TYR A 259 -4.84 -14.63 1.42
C TYR A 259 -5.76 -14.71 2.63
N ASP A 260 -6.37 -15.87 2.87
CA ASP A 260 -7.13 -16.15 4.09
C ASP A 260 -6.22 -16.04 5.34
N GLU A 261 -6.57 -15.18 6.29
CA GLU A 261 -5.76 -14.85 7.49
C GLU A 261 -5.39 -16.06 8.33
N ARG A 262 -6.29 -17.06 8.33
CA ARG A 262 -6.25 -18.22 9.21
C ARG A 262 -5.37 -19.33 8.63
N THR A 263 -5.45 -19.56 7.32
CA THR A 263 -4.85 -20.71 6.60
C THR A 263 -3.71 -20.34 5.66
N GLY A 264 -3.62 -19.09 5.21
CA GLY A 264 -2.61 -18.62 4.26
C GLY A 264 -2.90 -19.01 2.80
N ALA A 265 -4.07 -19.57 2.51
CA ALA A 265 -4.49 -19.91 1.16
C ALA A 265 -4.77 -18.66 0.32
N LEU A 266 -4.29 -18.63 -0.92
CA LEU A 266 -4.54 -17.56 -1.90
C LEU A 266 -6.04 -17.50 -2.25
N LYS A 267 -6.65 -16.32 -2.10
CA LYS A 267 -8.05 -16.05 -2.44
C LYS A 267 -8.18 -15.32 -3.77
N GLN A 268 -7.40 -14.26 -3.97
CA GLN A 268 -7.48 -13.41 -5.16
C GLN A 268 -6.13 -12.77 -5.52
N VAL A 269 -5.93 -12.51 -6.80
CA VAL A 269 -4.80 -11.75 -7.34
C VAL A 269 -5.33 -10.47 -7.98
N PHE A 270 -4.71 -9.35 -7.61
CA PHE A 270 -4.99 -8.01 -8.08
C PHE A 270 -3.85 -7.64 -9.04
N ASP A 271 -4.14 -7.61 -10.34
CA ASP A 271 -3.17 -7.27 -11.39
C ASP A 271 -3.64 -6.00 -12.12
N ALA A 272 -2.72 -5.05 -12.33
CA ALA A 272 -2.98 -3.85 -13.12
C ALA A 272 -2.86 -4.11 -14.63
N GLY A 273 -2.30 -5.26 -15.00
CA GLY A 273 -2.13 -5.69 -16.38
C GLY A 273 -1.05 -4.91 -17.12
N TYR A 274 -1.32 -4.73 -18.41
CA TYR A 274 -0.43 -4.08 -19.36
C TYR A 274 -1.10 -2.86 -19.98
N ASP A 275 -0.30 -1.85 -20.32
CA ASP A 275 -0.76 -0.69 -21.08
C ASP A 275 -0.91 -0.99 -22.59
N VAL A 276 -1.26 0.03 -23.36
CA VAL A 276 -1.46 -0.08 -24.81
C VAL A 276 -0.19 -0.42 -25.60
N ASP A 277 0.98 -0.16 -25.02
CA ASP A 277 2.29 -0.44 -25.62
C ASP A 277 2.83 -1.82 -25.17
N GLY A 278 2.11 -2.52 -24.30
CA GLY A 278 2.48 -3.85 -23.78
C GLY A 278 3.43 -3.82 -22.58
N HIS A 279 3.64 -2.67 -21.94
CA HIS A 279 4.42 -2.57 -20.70
C HIS A 279 3.54 -2.79 -19.48
N ARG A 280 4.13 -3.22 -18.36
CA ARG A 280 3.40 -3.35 -17.08
C ARG A 280 2.87 -1.99 -16.62
N VAL A 281 1.57 -1.90 -16.31
CA VAL A 281 0.96 -0.65 -15.79
C VAL A 281 1.60 -0.20 -14.47
N THR A 282 2.12 -1.13 -13.67
CA THR A 282 2.96 -0.82 -12.50
C THR A 282 4.13 -1.78 -12.39
N GLU A 283 5.33 -1.25 -12.15
CA GLU A 283 6.56 -2.01 -11.98
C GLU A 283 7.07 -1.92 -10.54
N ARG A 284 7.85 -2.93 -10.11
CA ARG A 284 8.54 -2.96 -8.80
C ARG A 284 7.63 -2.54 -7.61
N PRO A 285 6.48 -3.22 -7.39
CA PRO A 285 5.55 -2.84 -6.32
C PRO A 285 6.22 -2.91 -4.95
N ARG A 286 5.90 -1.97 -4.06
CA ARG A 286 6.45 -1.91 -2.69
C ARG A 286 5.30 -1.92 -1.68
N GLY A 287 5.16 -0.85 -0.91
CA GLY A 287 4.14 -0.71 0.10
C GLY A 287 2.73 -0.73 -0.47
N ILE A 288 1.83 -1.37 0.26
CA ILE A 288 0.39 -1.35 -0.01
C ILE A 288 -0.33 -0.69 1.17
N THR A 289 -1.51 -0.13 0.93
CA THR A 289 -2.35 0.46 1.97
C THR A 289 -3.81 0.52 1.55
N PHE A 290 -4.73 0.64 2.49
CA PHE A 290 -6.15 0.90 2.22
C PHE A 290 -6.45 2.39 2.38
N GLY A 291 -7.16 2.96 1.41
CA GLY A 291 -7.54 4.36 1.42
C GLY A 291 -8.75 4.65 2.33
N PRO A 292 -9.01 5.94 2.67
CA PRO A 292 -10.22 6.37 3.38
C PRO A 292 -11.53 6.06 2.65
N ASP A 293 -11.44 5.77 1.35
CA ASP A 293 -12.51 5.30 0.47
C ASP A 293 -12.76 3.77 0.53
N GLY A 294 -11.90 3.03 1.24
CA GLY A 294 -11.97 1.57 1.38
C GLY A 294 -11.27 0.77 0.28
N ASP A 295 -10.68 1.44 -0.71
CA ASP A 295 -10.00 0.79 -1.84
C ASP A 295 -8.50 0.56 -1.58
N LEU A 296 -7.89 -0.34 -2.34
CA LEU A 296 -6.51 -0.81 -2.16
C LEU A 296 -5.55 -0.01 -3.05
N TYR A 297 -4.49 0.53 -2.46
CA TYR A 297 -3.46 1.31 -3.15
C TYR A 297 -2.12 0.57 -3.09
N SER A 298 -1.39 0.55 -4.21
CA SER A 298 -0.04 -0.03 -4.30
C SER A 298 0.96 1.01 -4.81
N ALA A 299 2.06 1.15 -4.07
CA ALA A 299 3.24 1.90 -4.49
C ALA A 299 3.99 1.13 -5.57
N GLY A 300 4.49 1.82 -6.60
CA GLY A 300 5.36 1.25 -7.62
C GLY A 300 6.44 2.22 -8.09
N ARG A 301 7.20 1.78 -9.09
CA ARG A 301 8.10 2.66 -9.84
C ARG A 301 7.28 3.68 -10.64
N ASN A 302 7.64 4.96 -10.51
CA ASN A 302 7.03 6.13 -11.16
C ASN A 302 5.53 6.35 -10.89
N ASN A 303 4.84 5.47 -10.15
CA ASN A 303 3.39 5.56 -9.99
C ASN A 303 2.84 5.00 -8.67
N ILE A 304 1.56 5.30 -8.46
CA ILE A 304 0.69 4.64 -7.48
C ILE A 304 -0.56 4.19 -8.22
N VAL A 305 -0.92 2.92 -8.07
CA VAL A 305 -2.16 2.35 -8.64
C VAL A 305 -3.20 2.09 -7.56
N ARG A 306 -4.48 2.15 -7.94
CA ARG A 306 -5.63 1.79 -7.11
C ARG A 306 -6.34 0.57 -7.70
N TYR A 307 -6.80 -0.30 -6.81
CA TYR A 307 -7.68 -1.42 -7.10
C TYR A 307 -8.97 -1.28 -6.30
N ARG A 308 -10.09 -1.62 -6.93
CA ARG A 308 -11.39 -1.71 -6.26
C ARG A 308 -11.42 -2.92 -5.36
N LEU A 309 -11.48 -2.71 -4.04
CA LEU A 309 -11.53 -3.83 -3.10
C LEU A 309 -12.83 -4.63 -3.26
N SER A 310 -13.94 -3.95 -3.56
CA SER A 310 -15.27 -4.54 -3.76
C SER A 310 -15.38 -5.50 -4.96
N THR A 311 -14.45 -5.43 -5.92
CA THR A 311 -14.43 -6.32 -7.11
C THR A 311 -13.08 -7.00 -7.36
N GLY A 312 -12.06 -6.64 -6.58
CA GLY A 312 -10.64 -6.94 -6.78
C GLY A 312 -10.09 -6.66 -8.19
N LYS A 313 -10.56 -5.58 -8.83
CA LYS A 313 -10.11 -5.15 -10.18
C LYS A 313 -9.28 -3.89 -10.10
N PHE A 314 -8.34 -3.72 -11.02
CA PHE A 314 -7.65 -2.44 -11.24
C PHE A 314 -8.66 -1.32 -11.57
N ASP A 315 -8.48 -0.17 -10.94
CA ASP A 315 -9.30 1.03 -11.15
C ASP A 315 -8.57 2.02 -12.07
N LYS A 316 -7.40 2.51 -11.62
CA LYS A 316 -6.62 3.54 -12.31
C LYS A 316 -5.20 3.66 -11.76
N VAL A 317 -4.34 4.29 -12.56
CA VAL A 317 -3.15 4.99 -12.06
C VAL A 317 -3.63 6.26 -11.35
N VAL A 318 -3.32 6.40 -10.06
CA VAL A 318 -3.73 7.57 -9.26
C VAL A 318 -2.66 8.65 -9.32
N VAL A 319 -1.40 8.28 -9.08
CA VAL A 319 -0.25 9.18 -9.23
C VAL A 319 0.58 8.69 -10.40
N SER A 320 0.88 9.59 -11.35
CA SER A 320 1.93 9.39 -12.35
C SER A 320 3.00 10.45 -12.13
N SER A 321 4.20 10.03 -11.76
CA SER A 321 5.30 10.90 -11.35
C SER A 321 6.66 10.28 -11.71
N PRO A 322 7.15 10.46 -12.95
CA PRO A 322 8.49 10.03 -13.34
C PRO A 322 9.57 10.50 -12.35
N GLY A 323 10.46 9.59 -11.96
CA GLY A 323 11.55 9.85 -11.01
C GLY A 323 11.19 9.68 -9.53
N ILE A 324 10.04 9.09 -9.19
CA ILE A 324 9.83 8.48 -7.86
C ILE A 324 9.93 6.96 -7.96
N ASN A 325 10.47 6.33 -6.92
CA ASN A 325 10.45 4.88 -6.74
C ASN A 325 9.76 4.61 -5.41
N ALA A 326 8.41 4.61 -5.45
CA ALA A 326 7.60 4.70 -4.25
C ALA A 326 7.80 3.45 -3.38
N GLN A 327 8.11 3.64 -2.09
CA GLN A 327 8.35 2.55 -1.14
C GLN A 327 7.15 2.27 -0.24
N SER A 328 6.40 3.30 0.18
CA SER A 328 5.22 3.13 1.03
C SER A 328 4.32 4.37 0.96
N ILE A 329 3.03 4.19 1.29
CA ILE A 329 1.98 5.20 1.17
C ILE A 329 1.21 5.26 2.49
N ILE A 330 0.88 6.47 2.94
CA ILE A 330 -0.20 6.70 3.91
C ILE A 330 -1.08 7.86 3.46
N PHE A 331 -2.34 7.85 3.89
CA PHE A 331 -3.23 8.99 3.80
C PHE A 331 -3.17 9.78 5.11
N ILE A 332 -3.07 11.10 5.01
CA ILE A 332 -3.20 12.03 6.15
C ILE A 332 -4.27 13.08 5.82
N PRO A 333 -4.94 13.69 6.81
CA PRO A 333 -5.75 14.87 6.56
C PRO A 333 -4.92 15.96 5.88
N LYS A 334 -5.50 16.67 4.90
CA LYS A 334 -4.82 17.74 4.17
C LYS A 334 -4.17 18.73 5.12
N MET A 335 -2.86 18.95 4.96
CA MET A 335 -2.18 19.97 5.74
C MET A 335 -2.67 21.36 5.30
N PRO A 336 -2.86 22.33 6.21
CA PRO A 336 -3.28 23.67 5.85
C PRO A 336 -2.36 24.25 4.77
N SER A 337 -2.93 24.82 3.72
CA SER A 337 -2.17 25.67 2.80
C SER A 337 -1.51 26.78 3.60
N ALA A 338 -0.19 26.89 3.54
CA ALA A 338 0.51 28.03 4.10
C ALA A 338 -0.13 29.31 3.54
N ARG A 339 -0.59 30.21 4.42
CA ARG A 339 -0.98 31.55 3.97
C ARG A 339 0.28 32.16 3.35
N GLN A 340 0.20 32.57 2.09
CA GLN A 340 1.20 33.49 1.56
C GLN A 340 1.16 34.76 2.43
N PRO A 341 2.33 35.29 2.84
CA PRO A 341 2.40 36.51 3.66
C PRO A 341 1.89 37.74 2.89
#